data_AF-A0A9W7XPR4-F1
#
_entry.id   AF-A0A9W7XPR4-F1
#
_cell.length_a   1.000
_cell.length_b   1.000
_cell.length_c   1.000
_cell.angle_alpha   90.00
_cell.angle_beta   90.00
_cell.angle_gamma   90.00
#
_symmetry.space_group_name_H-M   'P 1'
#
loop_
_entity.id
_entity.type
_entity.pdbx_description
1 polymer ?
#
loop_
_entity_poly.entity_id
_entity_poly.type
_entity_poly.pdbx_seq_one_letter_code
_entity_poly.pdbx_strand_id
1 'polypeptide(L)'
;LSQPASPSDGKLIDDEVRIHGMVKMSAWKAYFAPCGGWKFALTCIFSLLTAQMLAIYRDYYLASRLDMPDKSSSHTLAMYLLIGFVAALVSSSTFLFMYLRSLRASKSFHELLLMSIVYATPRFLETTPIGRIMTRFSKDMQIIDEDIIEILYYFLRATLAVGLTLLVISSAAPLFFVAGSIAMAIFVRVSWSFIVGARETRRLEATSNAPMLSLFSEIIPGGKTIRSFGMQQAYMIEMERRFMEYLSADMMMR
;
A
#
# COMPACT_ATOMS: atom_id res chain seq x y z
N LEU A 1 -12.35 -22.21 12.96
CA LEU A 1 -13.04 -23.51 12.78
C LEU A 1 -12.17 -24.34 11.87
N SER A 2 -11.52 -25.33 12.46
CA SER A 2 -10.45 -26.17 11.91
C SER A 2 -10.98 -27.18 10.89
N GLN A 3 -10.36 -27.23 9.72
CA GLN A 3 -10.46 -28.37 8.81
C GLN A 3 -9.44 -29.45 9.22
N PRO A 4 -9.74 -30.75 8.99
CA PRO A 4 -8.88 -31.85 9.44
C PRO A 4 -7.63 -31.96 8.56
N ALA A 5 -6.49 -32.26 9.21
CA ALA A 5 -5.20 -32.45 8.56
C ALA A 5 -5.21 -33.70 7.67
N SER A 6 -4.71 -33.57 6.44
CA SER A 6 -4.43 -34.70 5.54
C SER A 6 -3.21 -35.49 6.02
N PRO A 7 -3.02 -36.76 5.60
CA PRO A 7 -1.96 -37.61 6.11
C PRO A 7 -0.59 -37.03 5.78
N SER A 8 0.28 -37.00 6.78
CA SER A 8 1.58 -36.37 6.78
C SER A 8 2.57 -37.10 5.87
N ASP A 9 2.84 -36.52 4.71
CA ASP A 9 4.17 -36.55 4.10
C ASP A 9 5.16 -36.06 5.17
N GLY A 10 6.32 -36.68 5.38
CA GLY A 10 7.24 -36.44 6.51
C GLY A 10 7.85 -35.02 6.64
N LYS A 11 7.22 -33.99 6.06
CA LYS A 11 7.47 -32.57 6.25
C LYS A 11 7.01 -32.11 7.64
N LEU A 12 7.98 -31.71 8.46
CA LEU A 12 7.74 -31.03 9.74
C LEU A 12 7.30 -29.57 9.57
N ILE A 13 7.62 -28.96 8.43
CA ILE A 13 7.35 -27.55 8.14
C ILE A 13 6.03 -27.42 7.37
N ASP A 14 5.08 -26.69 7.96
CA ASP A 14 3.81 -26.36 7.31
C ASP A 14 4.00 -25.30 6.21
N ASP A 15 3.49 -25.60 5.02
CA ASP A 15 3.45 -24.65 3.90
C ASP A 15 2.46 -23.50 4.24
N GLU A 16 2.82 -22.26 3.87
CA GLU A 16 2.04 -21.08 4.24
C GLU A 16 0.71 -21.01 3.47
N VAL A 17 -0.41 -21.06 4.19
CA VAL A 17 -1.75 -20.96 3.58
C VAL A 17 -2.00 -19.53 3.10
N ARG A 18 -1.98 -19.34 1.78
CA ARG A 18 -2.34 -18.08 1.14
C ARG A 18 -3.85 -18.00 0.93
N ILE A 19 -4.50 -17.05 1.61
CA ILE A 19 -5.93 -16.79 1.40
C ILE A 19 -6.09 -16.00 0.09
N HIS A 20 -6.74 -16.61 -0.90
CA HIS A 20 -7.12 -15.95 -2.14
C HIS A 20 -8.48 -15.26 -2.00
N GLY A 21 -8.60 -14.02 -2.50
CA GLY A 21 -9.87 -13.30 -2.55
C GLY A 21 -9.78 -11.87 -2.01
N MET A 22 -10.95 -11.26 -1.79
CA MET A 22 -11.05 -9.91 -1.24
C MET A 22 -10.73 -9.90 0.25
N VAL A 23 -10.11 -8.80 0.71
CA VAL A 23 -9.85 -8.57 2.14
C VAL A 23 -11.18 -8.47 2.88
N LYS A 24 -11.35 -9.30 3.91
CA LYS A 24 -12.56 -9.28 4.75
C LYS A 24 -12.67 -7.94 5.48
N MET A 25 -13.89 -7.38 5.59
CA MET A 25 -14.15 -6.15 6.33
C MET A 25 -13.75 -6.24 7.81
N SER A 26 -13.68 -7.46 8.37
CA SER A 26 -13.14 -7.70 9.72
C SER A 26 -11.68 -7.28 9.86
N ALA A 27 -10.86 -7.42 8.82
CA ALA A 27 -9.45 -7.01 8.84
C ALA A 27 -9.32 -5.48 8.91
N TRP A 28 -10.12 -4.76 8.11
CA TRP A 28 -10.19 -3.30 8.19
C TRP A 28 -10.67 -2.81 9.56
N LYS A 29 -11.68 -3.45 10.14
CA LYS A 29 -12.14 -3.13 11.50
C LYS A 29 -11.06 -3.37 12.54
N ALA A 30 -10.29 -4.46 12.42
CA ALA A 30 -9.17 -4.74 13.32
C ALA A 30 -8.08 -3.66 13.22
N TYR A 31 -7.78 -3.18 12.01
CA TYR A 31 -6.79 -2.12 11.80
C TYR A 31 -7.26 -0.77 12.37
N PHE A 32 -8.49 -0.36 12.13
CA PHE A 32 -8.99 0.94 12.59
C PHE A 32 -9.41 0.98 14.06
N ALA A 33 -9.64 -0.17 14.71
CA ALA A 33 -10.06 -0.21 16.11
C ALA A 33 -9.04 0.48 17.05
N PRO A 34 -7.72 0.16 17.02
CA PRO A 34 -6.71 0.88 17.80
C PRO A 34 -6.53 2.36 17.43
N CYS A 35 -6.81 2.75 16.18
CA CYS A 35 -6.71 4.15 15.73
C CYS A 35 -7.75 5.07 16.38
N GLY A 36 -8.84 4.51 16.94
CA GLY A 36 -9.98 5.26 17.47
C GLY A 36 -11.31 4.93 16.78
N GLY A 37 -11.35 3.88 15.96
CA GLY A 37 -12.55 3.33 15.35
C GLY A 37 -13.29 4.31 14.44
N TRP A 38 -14.62 4.34 14.55
CA TRP A 38 -15.48 5.15 13.67
C TRP A 38 -15.27 6.67 13.84
N LYS A 39 -14.93 7.14 15.06
CA LYS A 39 -14.66 8.56 15.31
C LYS A 39 -13.45 9.03 14.51
N PHE A 40 -12.40 8.21 14.46
CA PHE A 40 -11.22 8.48 13.65
C PHE A 40 -11.58 8.61 12.17
N ALA A 41 -12.35 7.67 11.62
CA ALA A 41 -12.78 7.71 10.23
C ALA A 41 -13.58 8.99 9.90
N LEU A 42 -14.53 9.39 10.76
CA LEU A 42 -15.28 10.63 10.57
C LEU A 42 -14.38 11.87 10.61
N THR A 43 -13.46 11.96 11.56
CA THR A 43 -12.53 13.10 11.63
C THR A 43 -11.65 13.21 10.39
N CYS A 44 -11.20 12.07 9.83
CA CYS A 44 -10.38 12.05 8.61
C CYS A 44 -11.19 12.51 7.40
N ILE A 45 -12.42 11.99 7.23
CA ILE A 45 -13.28 12.39 6.12
C ILE A 45 -13.59 13.89 6.22
N PHE A 46 -13.95 14.37 7.40
CA PHE A 46 -14.26 15.79 7.62
C PHE A 46 -13.06 16.71 7.32
N SER A 47 -11.86 16.35 7.79
CA SER A 47 -10.67 17.18 7.56
C SER A 47 -10.22 17.16 6.09
N LEU A 48 -10.32 16.01 5.41
CA LEU A 48 -10.07 15.91 3.97
C LEU A 48 -11.09 16.70 3.14
N LEU A 49 -12.38 16.64 3.51
CA LEU A 49 -13.42 17.47 2.88
C LEU A 49 -13.12 18.95 3.07
N THR A 50 -12.76 19.37 4.27
CA THR A 50 -12.41 20.77 4.56
C THR A 50 -11.22 21.23 3.73
N ALA A 51 -10.16 20.42 3.64
CA ALA A 51 -8.99 20.72 2.80
C ALA A 51 -9.37 20.87 1.32
N GLN A 52 -10.21 19.96 0.81
CA GLN A 52 -10.64 19.99 -0.58
C GLN A 52 -11.55 21.19 -0.89
N MET A 53 -12.47 21.53 0.01
CA MET A 53 -13.34 22.71 -0.13
C MET A 53 -12.52 23.99 -0.14
N LEU A 54 -11.47 24.08 0.68
CA LEU A 54 -10.60 25.26 0.71
C LEU A 54 -9.77 25.39 -0.58
N ALA A 55 -9.35 24.27 -1.18
CA ALA A 55 -8.69 24.25 -2.49
C ALA A 55 -9.64 24.72 -3.60
N ILE A 56 -10.88 24.24 -3.63
CA ILE A 56 -11.90 24.69 -4.61
C ILE A 56 -12.21 26.17 -4.40
N TYR A 57 -12.36 26.61 -3.15
CA TYR A 57 -12.60 28.02 -2.84
C TYR A 57 -11.46 28.92 -3.29
N ARG A 58 -10.20 28.48 -3.13
CA ARG A 58 -9.02 29.20 -3.64
C ARG A 58 -9.12 29.44 -5.15
N ASP A 59 -9.46 28.39 -5.90
CA ASP A 59 -9.54 28.45 -7.36
C ASP A 59 -10.73 29.31 -7.81
N TYR A 60 -11.88 29.18 -7.14
CA TYR A 60 -13.04 30.05 -7.35
C TYR A 60 -12.75 31.52 -7.03
N TYR A 61 -12.06 31.80 -5.92
CA TYR A 61 -11.68 33.15 -5.53
C TYR A 61 -10.83 33.82 -6.61
N LEU A 62 -9.84 33.09 -7.15
CA LEU A 62 -9.01 33.58 -8.25
C LEU A 62 -9.86 33.88 -9.50
N ALA A 63 -10.71 32.93 -9.92
CA ALA A 63 -11.58 33.09 -11.09
C ALA A 63 -12.47 34.34 -10.98
N SER A 64 -13.11 34.57 -9.82
CA SER A 64 -14.00 35.71 -9.60
C SER A 64 -13.31 37.09 -9.62
N ARG A 65 -11.98 37.10 -9.59
CA ARG A 65 -11.17 38.32 -9.56
C ARG A 65 -10.57 38.65 -10.93
N LEU A 66 -10.61 37.74 -11.89
CA LEU A 66 -10.10 37.97 -13.25
C LEU A 66 -10.98 38.94 -14.05
N ASP A 67 -12.30 38.94 -13.82
CA ASP A 67 -13.25 39.75 -14.60
C ASP A 67 -13.38 41.21 -14.11
N MET A 68 -12.62 41.63 -13.09
CA MET A 68 -12.74 42.96 -12.50
C MET A 68 -11.66 43.91 -13.05
N PRO A 69 -12.04 45.00 -13.74
CA PRO A 69 -11.11 45.83 -14.54
C PRO A 69 -10.15 46.70 -13.71
N ASP A 70 -10.33 46.78 -12.40
CA ASP A 70 -9.53 47.66 -11.55
C ASP A 70 -9.22 46.97 -10.21
N LYS A 71 -8.02 46.42 -10.06
CA LYS A 71 -7.59 45.82 -8.79
C LYS A 71 -6.09 45.79 -8.60
N SER A 72 -5.67 46.28 -7.42
CA SER A 72 -4.34 46.10 -6.85
C SER A 72 -3.96 44.63 -6.88
N SER A 73 -3.12 44.26 -7.86
CA SER A 73 -2.68 42.89 -8.14
C SER A 73 -2.07 42.22 -6.90
N SER A 74 -1.43 43.01 -6.04
CA SER A 74 -0.79 42.54 -4.80
C SER A 74 -1.79 42.00 -3.77
N HIS A 75 -2.95 42.63 -3.57
CA HIS A 75 -3.94 42.17 -2.58
C HIS A 75 -4.63 40.87 -3.02
N THR A 76 -4.97 40.75 -4.30
CA THR A 76 -5.56 39.51 -4.86
C THR A 76 -4.59 38.34 -4.73
N LEU A 77 -3.31 38.56 -5.05
CA LEU A 77 -2.26 37.57 -4.91
C LEU A 77 -2.03 37.19 -3.44
N ALA A 78 -1.96 38.17 -2.53
CA ALA A 78 -1.76 37.91 -1.10
C ALA A 78 -2.88 37.04 -0.51
N MET A 79 -4.14 37.32 -0.85
CA MET A 79 -5.27 36.51 -0.38
C MET A 79 -5.25 35.10 -1.00
N TYR A 80 -4.93 34.96 -2.29
CA TYR A 80 -4.79 33.66 -2.95
C TYR A 80 -3.71 32.79 -2.27
N LEU A 81 -2.55 33.39 -1.98
CA LEU A 81 -1.46 32.72 -1.27
C LEU A 81 -1.86 32.35 0.16
N LEU A 82 -2.57 33.23 0.87
CA LEU A 82 -3.06 32.95 2.23
C LEU A 82 -4.02 31.76 2.25
N ILE A 83 -5.02 31.72 1.36
CA ILE A 83 -5.97 30.60 1.27
C ILE A 83 -5.23 29.32 0.91
N GLY A 84 -4.29 29.38 -0.05
CA GLY A 84 -3.46 28.24 -0.43
C GLY A 84 -2.59 27.71 0.72
N PHE A 85 -2.00 28.62 1.51
CA PHE A 85 -1.21 28.26 2.68
C PHE A 85 -2.05 27.59 3.76
N VAL A 86 -3.24 28.11 4.07
CA VAL A 86 -4.15 27.48 5.02
C VAL A 86 -4.60 26.10 4.50
N ALA A 87 -4.88 25.96 3.21
CA ALA A 87 -5.25 24.67 2.62
C ALA A 87 -4.13 23.63 2.73
N ALA A 88 -2.88 24.06 2.46
CA ALA A 88 -1.70 23.22 2.63
C ALA A 88 -1.51 22.81 4.09
N LEU A 89 -1.67 23.74 5.04
CA LEU A 89 -1.59 23.44 6.47
C LEU A 89 -2.64 22.42 6.90
N VAL A 90 -3.91 22.60 6.52
CA VAL A 90 -4.99 21.65 6.87
C VAL A 90 -4.71 20.26 6.26
N SER A 91 -4.24 20.19 5.02
CA SER A 91 -3.87 18.92 4.37
C SER A 91 -2.70 18.24 5.08
N SER A 92 -1.65 18.98 5.41
CA SER A 92 -0.47 18.46 6.12
C SER A 92 -0.81 18.01 7.55
N SER A 93 -1.61 18.79 8.28
CA SER A 93 -2.09 18.40 9.60
C SER A 93 -2.98 17.17 9.56
N THR A 94 -3.81 17.02 8.51
CA THR A 94 -4.62 15.81 8.31
C THR A 94 -3.74 14.58 8.08
N PHE A 95 -2.73 14.69 7.20
CA PHE A 95 -1.79 13.60 6.95
C PHE A 95 -1.05 13.20 8.23
N LEU A 96 -0.49 14.18 8.95
CA LEU A 96 0.20 13.94 10.21
C LEU A 96 -0.73 13.29 11.24
N PHE A 97 -1.97 13.76 11.36
CA PHE A 97 -2.95 13.17 12.27
C PHE A 97 -3.25 11.71 11.92
N MET A 98 -3.48 11.40 10.63
CA MET A 98 -3.69 10.03 10.16
C MET A 98 -2.48 9.14 10.45
N TYR A 99 -1.28 9.63 10.16
CA TYR A 99 -0.02 8.91 10.39
C TYR A 99 0.21 8.61 11.89
N LEU A 100 0.05 9.60 12.77
CA LEU A 100 0.19 9.41 14.21
C LEU A 100 -0.82 8.40 14.78
N ARG A 101 -2.01 8.29 14.17
CA ARG A 101 -3.01 7.29 14.55
C ARG A 101 -2.65 5.90 14.02
N SER A 102 -2.10 5.80 12.82
CA SER A 102 -1.54 4.54 12.28
C SER A 102 -0.47 3.96 13.21
N LEU A 103 0.43 4.79 13.74
CA LEU A 103 1.45 4.34 14.69
C LEU A 103 0.88 3.69 15.96
N ARG A 104 -0.35 4.04 16.38
CA ARG A 104 -1.02 3.36 17.49
C ARG A 104 -1.54 1.98 17.09
N ALA A 105 -2.04 1.83 15.87
CA ALA A 105 -2.41 0.51 15.35
C ALA A 105 -1.18 -0.37 15.19
N SER A 106 -0.12 0.14 14.56
CA SER A 106 1.20 -0.46 14.51
C SER A 106 1.64 -1.01 15.87
N LYS A 107 1.74 -0.15 16.89
CA LYS A 107 2.13 -0.56 18.24
C LYS A 107 1.25 -1.69 18.78
N SER A 108 -0.07 -1.60 18.60
CA SER A 108 -0.99 -2.64 19.02
C SER A 108 -0.77 -3.96 18.28
N PHE A 109 -0.53 -3.95 16.96
CA PHE A 109 -0.24 -5.17 16.19
C PHE A 109 1.11 -5.77 16.60
N HIS A 110 2.12 -4.93 16.84
CA HIS A 110 3.42 -5.39 17.30
C HIS A 110 3.33 -6.09 18.66
N GLU A 111 2.63 -5.48 19.62
CA GLU A 111 2.43 -6.06 20.95
C GLU A 111 1.64 -7.37 20.87
N LEU A 112 0.58 -7.43 20.06
CA LEU A 112 -0.19 -8.66 19.85
C LEU A 112 0.65 -9.77 19.20
N LEU A 113 1.45 -9.43 18.18
CA LEU A 113 2.33 -10.37 17.50
C LEU A 113 3.39 -10.89 18.47
N LEU A 114 4.03 -10.00 19.23
CA LEU A 114 5.03 -10.36 20.24
C LEU A 114 4.46 -11.30 21.28
N MET A 115 3.30 -10.96 21.87
CA MET A 115 2.66 -11.80 22.87
C MET A 115 2.25 -13.15 22.28
N SER A 116 1.75 -13.19 21.04
CA SER A 116 1.37 -14.44 20.39
C SER A 116 2.53 -15.41 20.22
N ILE A 117 3.75 -14.90 20.03
CA ILE A 117 4.96 -15.71 19.84
C ILE A 117 5.57 -16.11 21.17
N VAL A 118 5.61 -15.20 22.16
CA VAL A 118 6.10 -15.51 23.51
C VAL A 118 5.27 -16.61 24.17
N TYR A 119 3.95 -16.60 23.98
CA TYR A 119 3.05 -17.63 24.49
C TYR A 119 2.77 -18.77 23.50
N ALA A 120 3.51 -18.85 22.39
CA ALA A 120 3.30 -19.89 21.40
C ALA A 120 3.67 -21.27 21.97
N THR A 121 2.92 -22.30 21.57
CA THR A 121 3.26 -23.68 21.92
C THR A 121 4.60 -24.09 21.29
N PRO A 122 5.40 -24.96 21.93
CA PRO A 122 6.65 -25.45 21.36
C PRO A 122 6.48 -26.03 19.94
N ARG A 123 5.35 -26.74 19.72
CA ARG A 123 4.99 -27.27 18.40
C ARG A 123 4.94 -26.19 17.32
N PHE A 124 4.38 -25.01 17.61
CA PHE A 124 4.33 -23.92 16.64
C PHE A 124 5.74 -23.43 16.26
N LEU A 125 6.65 -23.37 17.24
CA LEU A 125 8.03 -22.92 17.03
C LEU A 125 8.86 -23.96 16.25
N GLU A 126 8.53 -25.25 16.36
CA GLU A 126 9.17 -26.32 15.61
C GLU A 126 8.63 -26.44 14.17
N THR A 127 7.33 -26.23 13.95
CA THR A 127 6.70 -26.35 12.63
C THR A 127 6.80 -25.08 11.79
N THR A 128 7.09 -23.93 12.41
CA THR A 128 7.17 -22.63 11.73
C THR A 128 8.62 -22.21 11.51
N PRO A 129 9.08 -22.00 10.27
CA PRO A 129 10.44 -21.55 10.00
C PRO A 129 10.72 -20.19 10.65
N ILE A 130 11.88 -20.03 11.30
CA ILE A 130 12.28 -18.78 11.94
C ILE A 130 12.27 -17.59 10.96
N GLY A 131 12.59 -17.84 9.68
CA GLY A 131 12.51 -16.83 8.63
C GLY A 131 11.10 -16.26 8.45
N ARG A 132 10.05 -17.08 8.58
CA ARG A 132 8.66 -16.64 8.48
C ARG A 132 8.31 -15.69 9.62
N ILE A 133 8.71 -16.02 10.85
CA ILE A 133 8.52 -15.16 12.02
C ILE A 133 9.24 -13.82 11.82
N MET A 134 10.49 -13.86 11.34
CA MET A 134 11.26 -12.65 11.05
C MET A 134 10.59 -11.77 9.99
N THR A 135 10.03 -12.37 8.93
CA THR A 135 9.28 -11.63 7.90
C THR A 135 8.05 -10.93 8.49
N ARG A 136 7.34 -11.57 9.43
CA ARG A 136 6.17 -10.96 10.11
C ARG A 136 6.57 -9.72 10.93
N PHE A 137 7.70 -9.78 11.64
CA PHE A 137 8.20 -8.64 12.44
C PHE A 137 8.87 -7.53 11.62
N SER A 138 9.33 -7.84 10.40
CA SER A 138 10.02 -6.88 9.54
C SER A 138 9.09 -6.39 8.43
N LYS A 139 9.03 -7.10 7.31
CA LYS A 139 8.33 -6.67 6.10
C LYS A 139 6.83 -6.45 6.31
N ASP A 140 6.15 -7.36 7.00
CA ASP A 140 4.71 -7.20 7.21
C ASP A 140 4.40 -6.07 8.18
N MET A 141 5.26 -5.87 9.18
CA MET A 141 5.16 -4.75 10.12
C MET A 141 5.40 -3.41 9.42
N GLN A 142 6.38 -3.33 8.52
CA GLN A 142 6.63 -2.14 7.71
C GLN A 142 5.39 -1.74 6.89
N ILE A 143 4.69 -2.71 6.29
CA ILE A 143 3.46 -2.45 5.53
C ILE A 143 2.37 -1.84 6.44
N ILE A 144 2.25 -2.33 7.68
CA ILE A 144 1.26 -1.82 8.65
C ILE A 144 1.60 -0.39 9.09
N ASP A 145 2.89 -0.09 9.22
CA ASP A 145 3.41 1.16 9.77
C ASP A 145 3.37 2.31 8.76
N GLU A 146 3.77 2.03 7.53
CA GLU A 146 4.03 3.01 6.48
C GLU A 146 2.99 2.90 5.35
N ASP A 147 2.97 1.77 4.64
CA ASP A 147 2.25 1.64 3.37
C ASP A 147 0.73 1.81 3.50
N ILE A 148 0.10 1.16 4.48
CA ILE A 148 -1.38 1.14 4.56
C ILE A 148 -1.94 2.55 4.72
N ILE A 149 -1.38 3.34 5.63
CA ILE A 149 -1.92 4.68 5.93
C ILE A 149 -1.62 5.68 4.82
N GLU A 150 -0.45 5.56 4.20
CA GLU A 150 -0.05 6.40 3.08
C GLU A 150 -0.96 6.18 1.87
N ILE A 151 -1.10 4.92 1.45
CA ILE A 151 -1.97 4.54 0.33
C ILE A 151 -3.41 4.98 0.61
N LEU A 152 -3.91 4.75 1.83
CA LEU A 152 -5.26 5.14 2.22
C LEU A 152 -5.47 6.66 2.14
N TYR A 153 -4.53 7.46 2.63
CA TYR A 153 -4.61 8.91 2.59
C TYR A 153 -4.69 9.42 1.14
N TYR A 154 -3.77 8.97 0.29
CA TYR A 154 -3.76 9.39 -1.11
C TYR A 154 -5.01 8.93 -1.86
N PHE A 155 -5.46 7.70 -1.61
CA PHE A 155 -6.69 7.18 -2.20
C PHE A 155 -7.93 7.99 -1.81
N LEU A 156 -8.12 8.27 -0.51
CA LEU A 156 -9.24 9.06 -0.01
C LEU A 156 -9.20 10.49 -0.54
N ARG A 157 -8.02 11.12 -0.49
CA ARG A 157 -7.82 12.49 -0.99
C ARG A 157 -8.14 12.57 -2.48
N ALA A 158 -7.63 11.66 -3.31
CA ALA A 158 -7.89 11.64 -4.74
C ALA A 158 -9.38 11.40 -5.06
N THR A 159 -10.01 10.44 -4.38
CA THR A 159 -11.42 10.11 -4.58
C THR A 159 -12.32 11.30 -4.21
N LEU A 160 -12.08 11.93 -3.06
CA LEU A 160 -12.81 13.12 -2.62
C LEU A 160 -12.55 14.32 -3.54
N ALA A 161 -11.31 14.51 -3.99
CA ALA A 161 -10.97 15.58 -4.92
C ALA A 161 -11.75 15.45 -6.23
N VAL A 162 -11.69 14.28 -6.89
CA VAL A 162 -12.39 14.06 -8.15
C VAL A 162 -13.91 14.12 -7.98
N GLY A 163 -14.45 13.55 -6.90
CA GLY A 163 -15.88 13.58 -6.63
C GLY A 163 -16.41 15.00 -6.40
N LEU A 164 -15.71 15.80 -5.58
CA LEU A 164 -16.13 17.16 -5.27
C LEU A 164 -15.93 18.12 -6.45
N THR A 165 -14.84 18.01 -7.20
CA THR A 165 -14.63 18.86 -8.39
C THR A 165 -15.68 18.56 -9.46
N LEU A 166 -16.01 17.29 -9.69
CA LEU A 166 -17.07 16.90 -10.61
C LEU A 166 -18.41 17.49 -10.18
N LEU A 167 -18.77 17.40 -8.89
CA LEU A 167 -20.01 17.96 -8.35
C LEU A 167 -20.07 19.49 -8.53
N VAL A 168 -19.01 20.20 -8.14
CA VAL A 168 -18.97 21.67 -8.22
C VAL A 168 -19.06 22.15 -9.66
N ILE A 169 -18.30 21.57 -10.59
CA ILE A 169 -18.37 21.97 -12.01
C ILE A 169 -19.74 21.64 -12.58
N SER A 170 -20.32 20.49 -12.24
CA SER A 170 -21.65 20.09 -12.71
C SER A 170 -22.77 21.02 -12.22
N SER A 171 -22.58 21.69 -11.09
CA SER A 171 -23.54 22.70 -10.61
C SER A 171 -23.62 23.93 -11.51
N ALA A 172 -22.51 24.30 -12.15
CA ALA A 172 -22.44 25.40 -13.12
C ALA A 172 -22.77 24.95 -14.55
N ALA A 173 -22.34 23.74 -14.93
CA ALA A 173 -22.52 23.19 -16.27
C ALA A 173 -23.02 21.72 -16.20
N PRO A 174 -24.36 21.47 -16.18
CA PRO A 174 -24.91 20.13 -15.98
C PRO A 174 -24.47 19.08 -17.01
N LEU A 175 -24.19 19.49 -18.26
CA LEU A 175 -23.67 18.60 -19.31
C LEU A 175 -22.28 18.03 -18.98
N PHE A 176 -21.50 18.74 -18.15
CA PHE A 176 -20.19 18.26 -17.70
C PHE A 176 -20.29 16.99 -16.86
N PHE A 177 -21.39 16.80 -16.11
CA PHE A 177 -21.61 15.59 -15.33
C PHE A 177 -21.62 14.34 -16.21
N VAL A 178 -22.31 14.42 -17.36
CA VAL A 178 -22.40 13.32 -18.32
C VAL A 178 -21.02 13.02 -18.89
N ALA A 179 -20.32 14.03 -19.41
CA ALA A 179 -18.98 13.86 -19.97
C ALA A 179 -17.97 13.31 -18.93
N GLY A 180 -17.98 13.87 -17.72
CA GLY A 180 -17.11 13.43 -16.62
C GLY A 180 -17.40 12.01 -16.16
N SER A 181 -18.68 11.60 -16.12
CA SER A 181 -19.06 10.23 -15.78
C SER A 181 -18.58 9.20 -16.82
N ILE A 182 -18.65 9.55 -18.11
CA ILE A 182 -18.15 8.70 -19.20
C ILE A 182 -16.63 8.57 -19.09
N ALA A 183 -15.92 9.68 -18.89
CA ALA A 183 -14.46 9.67 -18.71
C ALA A 183 -14.04 8.83 -17.49
N MET A 184 -14.76 8.95 -16.37
CA MET A 184 -14.53 8.13 -15.18
C MET A 184 -14.76 6.64 -15.45
N ALA A 185 -15.83 6.29 -16.17
CA ALA A 185 -16.12 4.89 -16.52
C ALA A 185 -15.01 4.28 -17.38
N ILE A 186 -14.51 5.03 -18.37
CA ILE A 186 -13.38 4.61 -19.21
C ILE A 186 -12.12 4.44 -18.34
N PHE A 187 -11.82 5.40 -17.48
CA PHE A 187 -10.67 5.34 -16.56
C PHE A 187 -10.72 4.08 -15.69
N VAL A 188 -11.85 3.82 -15.01
CA VAL A 188 -12.02 2.62 -14.17
C VAL A 188 -11.85 1.33 -14.98
N ARG A 189 -12.38 1.28 -16.21
CA ARG A 189 -12.24 0.12 -17.09
C ARG A 189 -10.77 -0.15 -17.43
N VAL A 190 -10.03 0.88 -17.83
CA VAL A 190 -8.61 0.79 -18.18
C VAL A 190 -7.77 0.43 -16.96
N SER A 191 -8.00 1.09 -15.82
CA SER A 191 -7.30 0.81 -14.56
C SER A 191 -7.54 -0.63 -14.10
N TRP A 192 -8.75 -1.16 -14.25
CA TRP A 192 -9.04 -2.54 -13.88
C TRP A 192 -8.23 -3.53 -14.73
N SER A 193 -8.22 -3.36 -16.05
CA SER A 193 -7.43 -4.19 -16.95
C SER A 193 -5.92 -4.09 -16.64
N PHE A 194 -5.43 -2.89 -16.34
CA PHE A 194 -4.05 -2.67 -15.93
C PHE A 194 -3.71 -3.41 -14.63
N ILE A 195 -4.55 -3.33 -13.60
CA ILE A 195 -4.33 -4.00 -12.31
C ILE A 195 -4.27 -5.52 -12.49
N VAL A 196 -5.15 -6.09 -13.33
CA VAL A 196 -5.15 -7.53 -13.62
C VAL A 196 -3.82 -7.95 -14.27
N GLY A 197 -3.35 -7.20 -15.27
CA GLY A 197 -2.05 -7.44 -15.91
C GLY A 197 -0.88 -7.26 -14.94
N ALA A 198 -0.83 -6.14 -14.23
CA ALA A 198 0.24 -5.84 -13.27
C ALA A 198 0.37 -6.88 -12.15
N ARG A 199 -0.76 -7.44 -11.68
CA ARG A 199 -0.75 -8.53 -10.71
C ARG A 199 -0.10 -9.80 -11.27
N GLU A 200 -0.37 -10.11 -12.53
CA GLU A 200 0.23 -11.27 -13.19
C GLU A 200 1.72 -11.07 -13.44
N THR A 201 2.14 -9.89 -13.89
CA THR A 201 3.55 -9.52 -14.03
C THR A 201 4.29 -9.65 -12.71
N ARG A 202 3.74 -9.10 -11.61
CA ARG A 202 4.33 -9.27 -10.27
C ARG A 202 4.40 -10.73 -9.82
N ARG A 203 3.42 -11.56 -10.21
CA ARG A 203 3.44 -13.00 -9.91
C ARG A 203 4.55 -13.71 -10.66
N LEU A 204 4.74 -13.40 -11.94
CA LEU A 204 5.82 -13.93 -12.76
C LEU A 204 7.18 -13.51 -12.21
N GLU A 205 7.36 -12.23 -11.89
CA GLU A 205 8.57 -11.70 -11.25
C GLU A 205 8.90 -12.41 -9.93
N ALA A 206 7.92 -12.59 -9.05
CA ALA A 206 8.13 -13.31 -7.80
C ALA A 206 8.50 -14.78 -8.02
N THR A 207 7.94 -15.42 -9.04
CA THR A 207 8.19 -16.83 -9.36
C THR A 207 9.54 -17.04 -10.04
N SER A 208 9.97 -16.12 -10.91
CA SER A 208 11.28 -16.18 -11.58
C SER A 208 12.43 -15.81 -10.65
N ASN A 209 12.22 -14.92 -9.68
CA ASN A 209 13.24 -14.51 -8.72
C ASN A 209 13.46 -15.53 -7.57
N ALA A 210 12.41 -16.26 -7.17
CA ALA A 210 12.49 -17.19 -6.04
C ALA A 210 13.60 -18.27 -6.14
N PRO A 211 13.84 -18.93 -7.30
CA PRO A 211 14.92 -19.92 -7.44
C PRO A 211 16.34 -19.34 -7.26
N MET A 212 16.54 -18.09 -7.68
CA MET A 212 17.82 -17.38 -7.56
C MET A 212 18.09 -17.03 -6.08
N LEU A 213 17.10 -16.51 -5.37
CA LEU A 213 17.18 -16.24 -3.93
C LEU A 213 17.40 -17.53 -3.12
N SER A 214 16.73 -18.63 -3.49
CA SER A 214 16.94 -19.94 -2.85
C SER A 214 18.38 -20.41 -2.97
N LEU A 215 18.99 -20.31 -4.16
CA LEU A 215 20.38 -20.70 -4.38
C LEU A 215 21.34 -19.87 -3.52
N PHE A 216 21.13 -18.55 -3.41
CA PHE A 216 21.94 -17.72 -2.53
C PHE A 216 21.80 -18.10 -1.06
N SER A 217 20.59 -18.45 -0.62
CA SER A 217 20.35 -18.89 0.76
C SER A 217 21.05 -20.21 1.10
N GLU A 218 21.36 -21.05 0.10
CA GLU A 218 22.13 -22.29 0.27
C GLU A 218 23.65 -22.04 0.21
N ILE A 219 24.12 -21.20 -0.72
CA ILE A 219 25.54 -20.94 -0.94
C ILE A 219 26.17 -20.17 0.23
N ILE A 220 25.49 -19.15 0.78
CA ILE A 220 26.03 -18.30 1.86
C ILE A 220 26.45 -19.12 3.09
N PRO A 221 25.56 -19.94 3.70
CA PRO A 221 25.95 -20.81 4.81
C PRO A 221 26.80 -22.00 4.35
N GLY A 222 26.57 -22.53 3.15
CA GLY A 222 27.29 -23.68 2.58
C GLY A 222 28.71 -23.39 2.09
N GLY A 223 29.15 -22.14 2.09
CA GLY A 223 30.39 -21.71 1.42
C GLY A 223 31.67 -22.37 1.95
N LYS A 224 31.70 -22.85 3.20
CA LYS A 224 32.85 -23.64 3.70
C LYS A 224 32.87 -25.03 3.07
N THR A 225 31.71 -25.71 3.03
CA THR A 225 31.54 -27.04 2.44
C THR A 225 31.82 -27.02 0.94
N ILE A 226 31.29 -26.01 0.22
CA ILE A 226 31.53 -25.87 -1.23
C ILE A 226 33.03 -25.73 -1.52
N ARG A 227 33.75 -24.94 -0.71
CA ARG A 227 35.19 -24.75 -0.86
C ARG A 227 36.01 -26.00 -0.50
N SER A 228 35.62 -26.74 0.54
CA SER A 228 36.33 -27.96 0.93
C SER A 228 36.22 -29.07 -0.12
N PHE A 229 35.11 -29.11 -0.86
CA PHE A 229 34.91 -30.10 -1.94
C PHE A 229 35.35 -29.60 -3.33
N GLY A 230 35.85 -28.36 -3.47
CA GLY A 230 36.28 -27.84 -4.77
C GLY A 230 35.14 -27.58 -5.78
N MET A 231 33.90 -27.42 -5.31
CA MET A 231 32.70 -27.33 -6.16
C MET A 231 32.31 -25.89 -6.54
N GLN A 232 33.19 -24.91 -6.36
CA GLN A 232 32.91 -23.49 -6.61
C GLN A 232 32.45 -23.24 -8.06
N GLN A 233 33.13 -23.86 -9.04
CA GLN A 233 32.82 -23.68 -10.45
C GLN A 233 31.42 -24.20 -10.81
N ALA A 234 31.03 -25.35 -10.24
CA ALA A 234 29.71 -25.93 -10.49
C ALA A 234 28.58 -25.04 -9.98
N TYR A 235 28.72 -24.51 -8.75
CA TYR A 235 27.76 -23.56 -8.18
C TYR A 235 27.73 -22.22 -8.92
N MET A 236 28.88 -21.77 -9.46
CA MET A 236 28.95 -20.54 -10.26
C MET A 236 28.20 -20.68 -11.59
N ILE A 237 28.36 -21.81 -12.29
CA ILE A 237 27.60 -22.12 -13.51
C ILE A 237 26.09 -22.19 -13.23
N GLU A 238 25.70 -22.84 -12.12
CA GLU A 238 24.29 -22.94 -11.73
C GLU A 238 23.69 -21.56 -11.38
N MET A 239 24.48 -20.70 -10.73
CA MET A 239 24.08 -19.32 -10.45
C MET A 239 23.89 -18.51 -11.73
N GLU A 240 24.83 -18.59 -12.68
CA GLU A 240 24.71 -17.94 -13.98
C GLU A 240 23.48 -18.41 -14.73
N ARG A 241 23.20 -19.72 -14.74
CA ARG A 241 22.00 -20.29 -15.37
C ARG A 241 20.72 -19.69 -14.80
N ARG A 242 20.55 -19.69 -13.47
CA ARG A 242 19.35 -19.12 -12.82
C ARG A 242 19.26 -17.61 -13.01
N PHE A 243 20.39 -16.92 -13.03
CA PHE A 243 20.43 -15.49 -13.29
C PHE A 243 19.98 -15.15 -14.72
N MET A 244 20.41 -15.93 -15.71
CA MET A 244 19.97 -15.78 -17.11
C MET A 244 18.48 -16.07 -17.28
N GLU A 245 17.96 -17.11 -16.60
CA GLU A 245 16.51 -17.40 -16.58
C GLU A 245 15.72 -16.22 -16.01
N TYR A 246 16.17 -15.66 -14.88
CA TYR A 246 15.58 -14.46 -14.30
C TYR A 246 15.64 -13.26 -15.27
N LEU A 247 16.80 -13.00 -15.88
CA LEU A 247 17.00 -11.86 -16.79
C LEU A 247 16.11 -11.98 -18.04
N SER A 248 15.98 -13.20 -18.59
CA SER A 248 15.10 -13.46 -19.73
C SER A 248 13.63 -13.23 -19.38
N ALA A 249 13.20 -13.63 -18.18
CA ALA A 249 11.86 -13.36 -17.69
C ALA A 249 11.64 -11.85 -17.48
N ASP A 250 12.61 -11.13 -16.88
CA ASP A 250 12.52 -9.67 -16.69
C ASP A 250 12.39 -8.92 -18.02
N MET A 251 13.19 -9.30 -19.03
CA MET A 251 13.10 -8.70 -20.35
C MET A 251 11.75 -8.94 -21.05
N MET A 252 11.09 -10.07 -20.82
CA MET A 252 9.75 -10.32 -21.38
C MET A 252 8.65 -9.52 -20.67
N MET A 253 8.90 -9.04 -19.45
CA MET A 253 7.92 -8.32 -18.63
C MET A 253 7.92 -6.80 -18.84
N ARG A 254 8.98 -6.23 -19.44
CA ARG A 254 9.11 -4.81 -19.78
C ARG A 254 8.52 -4.49 -21.14
#